data_AF-A0A2D5IGM3-F1
#
_entry.id   AF-A0A2D5IGM3-F1
#
_cell.length_a   1.000
_cell.length_b   1.000
_cell.length_c   1.000
_cell.angle_alpha   90.00
_cell.angle_beta   90.00
_cell.angle_gamma   90.00
#
_symmetry.space_group_name_H-M   'P 1'
#
loop_
_entity.id
_entity.type
_entity.pdbx_description
1 polymer ?
#
loop_
_entity_poly.entity_id
_entity_poly.type
_entity_poly.pdbx_seq_one_letter_code
_entity_poly.pdbx_strand_id
1 'polypeptide(L)'
;DLWLPFDELIHHLRLSFENWDYKIEGGESLNDTKRRALRALKKIAQSDFERPIFTAHGNLIAAVLGAIDPDFGFEQWCAMKNPHLYCLLCAGDAPVLFEDLD
;
A
#
# COMPACT_ATOMS: atom_id res chain seq x y z
N ASP A 1 9.77 12.46 12.35
CA ASP A 1 10.90 11.52 12.34
C ASP A 1 10.98 10.76 13.66
N LEU A 2 10.24 9.65 13.76
CA LEU A 2 10.39 8.70 14.85
C LEU A 2 11.50 7.73 14.45
N TRP A 3 12.68 7.87 15.03
CA TRP A 3 13.75 6.89 14.84
C TRP A 3 13.55 5.77 15.85
N LEU A 4 12.89 4.70 15.42
CA LEU A 4 12.64 3.51 16.22
C LEU A 4 13.72 2.46 15.94
N PRO A 5 14.19 1.70 16.95
CA PRO A 5 14.94 0.48 16.74
C PRO A 5 14.23 -0.46 15.76
N PHE A 6 14.98 -1.24 14.99
CA PHE A 6 14.43 -2.08 13.93
C PHE A 6 13.33 -3.03 14.45
N ASP A 7 13.56 -3.71 15.57
CA ASP A 7 12.58 -4.65 16.13
C ASP A 7 11.29 -3.96 16.57
N GLU A 8 11.40 -2.74 17.10
CA GLU A 8 10.25 -1.92 17.50
C GLU A 8 9.48 -1.42 16.27
N LEU A 9 10.18 -0.98 15.23
CA LEU A 9 9.58 -0.63 13.95
C LEU A 9 8.81 -1.80 13.35
N ILE A 10 9.41 -2.99 13.30
CA ILE A 10 8.78 -4.20 12.77
C ILE A 10 7.56 -4.60 13.61
N HIS A 11 7.63 -4.48 14.94
CA HIS A 11 6.50 -4.72 15.82
C HIS A 11 5.32 -3.79 15.49
N HIS A 12 5.56 -2.48 15.39
CA HIS A 12 4.53 -1.51 15.02
C HIS A 12 3.97 -1.71 13.62
N LEU A 13 4.81 -2.14 12.67
CA LEU A 13 4.37 -2.49 11.33
C LEU A 13 3.40 -3.67 11.38
N ARG A 14 3.74 -4.76 12.09
CA ARG A 14 2.83 -5.91 12.21
C ARG A 14 1.49 -5.53 12.83
N LEU A 15 1.49 -4.74 13.91
CA LEU A 15 0.26 -4.21 14.51
C LEU A 15 -0.60 -3.41 13.51
N SER A 16 0.04 -2.66 12.60
CA SER A 16 -0.69 -1.88 11.59
C SER A 16 -1.45 -2.74 10.57
N PHE A 17 -0.99 -3.97 10.31
CA PHE A 17 -1.69 -4.94 9.45
C PHE A 17 -2.77 -5.72 10.20
N GLU A 18 -2.59 -5.95 11.52
CA GLU A 18 -3.61 -6.58 12.37
C GLU A 18 -4.80 -5.64 12.66
N ASN A 19 -4.54 -4.34 12.77
CA ASN A 19 -5.55 -3.30 12.93
C ASN A 19 -5.25 -2.11 12.03
N TRP A 20 -6.02 -1.96 10.95
CA TRP A 20 -5.78 -0.95 9.93
C TRP A 20 -6.03 0.50 10.39
N ASP A 21 -6.66 0.71 11.54
CA ASP A 21 -6.81 2.02 12.19
C ASP A 21 -5.71 2.29 13.24
N TYR A 22 -4.83 1.32 13.50
CA TYR A 22 -3.67 1.48 14.37
C TYR A 22 -2.70 2.51 13.77
N LYS A 23 -2.17 3.37 14.66
CA LYS A 23 -1.06 4.27 14.37
C LYS A 23 -0.32 4.60 15.66
N ILE A 24 0.99 4.76 15.54
CA ILE A 24 1.79 5.38 16.59
C ILE A 24 1.41 6.86 16.72
N GLU A 25 1.69 7.46 17.88
CA GLU A 25 1.42 8.88 18.11
C GLU A 25 2.09 9.75 17.03
N GLY A 26 1.31 10.62 16.39
CA GLY A 26 1.77 11.47 15.28
C GLY A 26 1.93 10.75 13.93
N GLY A 27 1.63 9.45 13.83
CA GLY A 27 1.69 8.67 12.59
C GLY A 27 0.40 8.70 11.74
N GLU A 28 0.44 7.99 10.61
CA GLU A 28 -0.71 7.62 9.79
C GLU A 28 -1.05 6.14 9.98
N SER A 29 -2.33 5.79 9.90
CA SER A 29 -2.77 4.38 9.85
C SER A 29 -2.70 3.82 8.41
N LEU A 30 -2.84 2.49 8.25
CA LEU A 30 -2.99 1.91 6.91
C LEU A 30 -4.29 2.39 6.23
N ASN A 31 -5.37 2.61 6.98
CA ASN A 31 -6.59 3.20 6.44
C ASN A 31 -6.40 4.64 5.95
N ASP A 32 -5.63 5.46 6.68
CA ASP A 32 -5.28 6.82 6.23
C ASP A 32 -4.45 6.77 4.94
N THR A 33 -3.42 5.92 4.93
CA THR A 33 -2.52 5.70 3.78
C THR A 33 -3.29 5.23 2.55
N LYS A 34 -4.12 4.18 2.70
CA LYS A 34 -5.01 3.65 1.65
C LYS A 34 -5.89 4.76 1.08
N ARG A 35 -6.57 5.53 1.93
CA ARG A 35 -7.49 6.59 1.49
C ARG A 35 -6.78 7.66 0.67
N ARG A 36 -5.57 8.05 1.07
CA ARG A 36 -4.73 9.00 0.33
C ARG A 36 -4.24 8.41 -1.00
N ALA A 37 -3.79 7.16 -1.00
CA ALA A 37 -3.29 6.46 -2.18
C ALA A 37 -4.39 6.24 -3.23
N LEU A 38 -5.55 5.72 -2.84
CA LEU A 38 -6.69 5.51 -3.74
C LEU A 38 -7.20 6.82 -4.37
N ARG A 39 -7.14 7.93 -3.63
CA ARG A 39 -7.46 9.26 -4.18
C ARG A 39 -6.49 9.69 -5.28
N ALA A 40 -5.20 9.37 -5.13
CA ALA A 40 -4.19 9.65 -6.15
C ALA A 40 -4.36 8.74 -7.37
N LEU A 41 -4.56 7.43 -7.15
CA LEU A 41 -4.81 6.44 -8.21
C LEU A 41 -6.06 6.78 -9.02
N LYS A 42 -7.14 7.22 -8.37
CA LYS A 42 -8.35 7.70 -9.04
C LYS A 42 -8.06 8.81 -10.05
N LYS A 43 -7.23 9.79 -9.69
CA LYS A 43 -6.85 10.89 -10.61
C LYS A 43 -6.04 10.37 -11.80
N ILE A 44 -5.20 9.37 -11.58
CA ILE A 44 -4.39 8.74 -12.63
C ILE A 44 -5.30 7.92 -13.56
N ALA A 45 -6.23 7.14 -13.03
CA ALA A 45 -7.20 6.36 -13.81
C ALA A 45 -8.12 7.25 -14.66
N GLN A 46 -8.32 8.51 -14.26
CA GLN A 46 -9.10 9.52 -14.98
C GLN A 46 -8.28 10.39 -15.94
N SER A 47 -6.97 10.16 -16.04
CA SER A 47 -6.08 10.90 -16.95
C SER A 47 -5.99 10.23 -18.31
N ASP A 48 -5.42 10.93 -19.29
CA ASP A 48 -5.20 10.41 -20.64
C ASP A 48 -3.88 9.59 -20.76
N PHE A 49 -3.26 9.22 -19.64
CA PHE A 49 -2.03 8.40 -19.66
C PHE A 49 -2.35 6.96 -20.07
N GLU A 50 -1.66 6.43 -21.08
CA GLU A 50 -1.89 5.08 -21.59
C GLU A 50 -1.48 3.99 -20.59
N ARG A 51 -0.27 4.13 -20.00
CA ARG A 51 0.32 3.16 -19.05
C ARG A 51 1.16 3.89 -17.99
N PRO A 52 0.53 4.54 -17.02
CA PRO A 52 1.26 5.28 -15.99
C PRO A 52 2.05 4.34 -15.08
N ILE A 53 3.30 4.71 -14.78
CA ILE A 53 4.14 4.03 -13.79
C ILE A 53 4.13 4.87 -12.50
N PHE A 54 3.88 4.19 -11.38
CA PHE A 54 3.90 4.79 -10.05
C PHE A 54 4.95 4.09 -9.18
N THR A 55 5.77 4.87 -8.49
CA THR A 55 6.78 4.37 -7.55
C THR A 55 6.44 4.84 -6.14
N ALA A 56 6.54 3.93 -5.17
CA ALA A 56 6.24 4.20 -3.77
C ALA A 56 6.96 3.24 -2.84
N HIS A 57 6.68 3.39 -1.54
CA HIS A 57 7.18 2.52 -0.49
C HIS A 57 6.26 1.34 -0.22
N GLY A 58 6.81 0.27 0.34
CA GLY A 58 6.12 -1.00 0.59
C GLY A 58 4.79 -0.83 1.34
N ASN A 59 4.72 -0.02 2.40
CA ASN A 59 3.47 0.18 3.15
C ASN A 59 2.35 0.79 2.31
N LEU A 60 2.68 1.74 1.43
CA LEU A 60 1.68 2.37 0.58
C LEU A 60 1.20 1.37 -0.47
N ILE A 61 2.13 0.62 -1.08
CA ILE A 61 1.80 -0.44 -2.04
C ILE A 61 0.90 -1.47 -1.35
N ALA A 62 1.31 -2.02 -0.21
CA ALA A 62 0.51 -2.99 0.55
C ALA A 62 -0.86 -2.44 0.98
N ALA A 63 -0.97 -1.16 1.36
CA ALA A 63 -2.27 -0.55 1.67
C ALA A 63 -3.21 -0.45 0.45
N VAL A 64 -2.66 -0.30 -0.75
CA VAL A 64 -3.43 -0.33 -2.00
C VAL A 64 -3.82 -1.76 -2.36
N LEU A 65 -2.87 -2.70 -2.34
CA LEU A 65 -3.13 -4.10 -2.66
C LEU A 65 -4.11 -4.72 -1.67
N GLY A 66 -3.98 -4.43 -0.38
CA GLY A 66 -4.91 -4.85 0.67
C GLY A 66 -6.32 -4.23 0.56
N ALA A 67 -6.48 -3.14 -0.21
CA ALA A 67 -7.80 -2.61 -0.54
C ALA A 67 -8.51 -3.44 -1.63
N ILE A 68 -7.73 -4.18 -2.41
CA ILE A 68 -8.19 -5.04 -3.51
C ILE A 68 -8.36 -6.48 -3.00
N ASP A 69 -7.36 -6.98 -2.29
CA ASP A 69 -7.30 -8.31 -1.69
C ASP A 69 -7.07 -8.19 -0.16
N PRO A 70 -8.10 -8.36 0.68
CA PRO A 70 -7.97 -8.31 2.13
C PRO A 70 -6.97 -9.31 2.74
N ASP A 71 -6.58 -10.36 2.00
CA ASP A 71 -5.59 -11.34 2.45
C ASP A 71 -4.15 -10.87 2.22
N PHE A 72 -3.93 -9.76 1.51
CA PHE A 72 -2.63 -9.11 1.37
C PHE A 72 -2.22 -8.42 2.68
N GLY A 73 -1.54 -9.17 3.54
CA GLY A 73 -1.15 -8.76 4.88
C GLY A 73 0.34 -8.54 5.07
N PHE A 74 0.76 -8.57 6.33
CA PHE A 74 2.13 -8.31 6.76
C PHE A 74 3.15 -9.26 6.10
N GLU A 75 2.79 -10.53 5.89
CA GLU A 75 3.73 -11.51 5.35
C GLU A 75 3.99 -11.31 3.86
N GLN A 76 2.96 -10.94 3.09
CA GLN A 76 3.10 -10.52 1.71
C GLN A 76 3.94 -9.25 1.61
N TRP A 77 3.71 -8.28 2.50
CA TRP A 77 4.52 -7.06 2.58
C TRP A 77 6.01 -7.38 2.89
N CYS A 78 6.28 -8.29 3.84
CA CYS A 78 7.63 -8.75 4.16
C CYS A 78 8.32 -9.46 2.99
N ALA A 79 7.56 -10.15 2.14
CA ALA A 79 8.07 -10.86 0.97
C ALA A 79 8.38 -9.93 -0.21
N MET A 80 7.94 -8.67 -0.18
CA MET A 80 8.22 -7.70 -1.22
C MET A 80 9.74 -7.45 -1.37
N LYS A 81 10.18 -7.36 -2.61
CA LYS A 81 11.56 -6.97 -2.99
C LYS A 81 11.67 -5.45 -3.07
N ASN A 82 12.88 -4.92 -3.25
CA ASN A 82 13.10 -3.50 -3.53
C ASN A 82 14.08 -3.34 -4.72
N PRO A 83 13.59 -3.13 -5.97
CA PRO A 83 12.19 -2.93 -6.35
C PRO A 83 11.36 -4.24 -6.39
N HIS A 84 10.03 -4.09 -6.35
CA HIS A 84 9.05 -5.14 -6.62
C HIS A 84 7.88 -4.51 -7.40
N LEU A 85 7.39 -5.19 -8.43
CA LEU A 85 6.50 -4.64 -9.44
C LEU A 85 5.14 -5.34 -9.45
N TYR A 86 4.08 -4.53 -9.41
CA TYR A 86 2.70 -4.99 -9.57
C TYR A 86 2.03 -4.25 -10.74
N CYS A 87 1.18 -4.97 -11.48
CA CYS A 87 0.28 -4.38 -12.47
C CYS A 87 -1.11 -4.22 -11.86
N LEU A 88 -1.67 -3.02 -11.87
CA LEU A 88 -3.04 -2.78 -11.38
C LEU A 88 -4.02 -2.72 -12.56
N LEU A 89 -5.11 -3.49 -12.47
CA LEU A 89 -6.24 -3.37 -13.38
C LEU A 89 -7.32 -2.51 -12.74
N CYS A 90 -7.73 -1.45 -13.43
CA CYS A 90 -8.76 -0.54 -12.99
C CYS A 90 -10.10 -0.80 -13.69
N ALA A 91 -11.20 -0.78 -12.93
CA ALA A 91 -12.55 -0.72 -13.48
C ALA A 91 -13.09 0.70 -13.25
N GLY A 92 -13.12 1.50 -14.32
CA GLY A 92 -13.41 2.93 -14.20
C GLY A 92 -12.28 3.63 -13.45
N ASP A 93 -12.59 4.21 -12.29
CA ASP A 93 -11.69 5.07 -11.53
C ASP A 93 -11.10 4.40 -10.27
N ALA A 94 -11.28 3.08 -10.12
CA ALA A 94 -10.82 2.29 -8.98
C ALA A 94 -10.02 1.06 -9.42
N PRO A 95 -8.90 0.75 -8.75
CA PRO A 95 -8.21 -0.52 -8.94
C PRO A 95 -9.05 -1.66 -8.35
N VAL A 96 -9.20 -2.75 -9.10
CA VAL A 96 -10.06 -3.89 -8.72
C VAL A 96 -9.34 -5.23 -8.73
N LEU A 97 -8.19 -5.31 -9.40
CA LEU A 97 -7.34 -6.48 -9.47
C LEU A 97 -5.89 -6.03 -9.56
N PHE A 98 -4.97 -6.92 -9.17
CA PHE A 98 -3.55 -6.75 -9.43
C PHE A 98 -2.91 -8.07 -9.84
N GLU A 99 -1.80 -7.96 -10.57
CA GLU A 99 -0.91 -9.06 -10.92
C GLU A 99 0.46 -8.78 -10.33
N ASP A 100 1.05 -9.78 -9.69
CA ASP A 100 2.45 -9.78 -9.26
C ASP A 100 3.35 -10.11 -10.46
N LEU A 101 4.32 -9.23 -10.74
CA LEU A 101 5.20 -9.35 -11.91
C LEU A 101 6.64 -9.78 -11.52
N ASP A 102 6.90 -10.17 -10.27
CA ASP A 102 8.24 -10.49 -9.74
C ASP A 102 8.39 -11.87 -9.06
#